data_AF-A0A812WIX0-F1
#
_entry.id   AF-A0A812WIX0-F1
#
_cell.length_a   1.000
_cell.length_b   1.000
_cell.length_c   1.000
_cell.angle_alpha   90.00
_cell.angle_beta   90.00
_cell.angle_gamma   90.00
#
_symmetry.space_group_name_H-M   'P 1'
#
loop_
_entity.id
_entity.type
_entity.pdbx_description
1 polymer ?
#
loop_
_entity_poly.entity_id
_entity_poly.type
_entity_poly.pdbx_seq_one_letter_code
_entity_poly.pdbx_strand_id
1 'polypeptide(L)'
;MGCGPSSEANEQFVRLVFTTQPLTECMCCPGLKQVNGMIPSWLPQASYSRILEICAPYHAWIYCQMDCCGSPVCENPFEQANAPLQQLKKELPSYNFGFSAEWIGFGKNANWQHVLEIRPGMAVGQVVGIEAPAQGNM
;
A
#
# COMPACT_ATOMS: atom_id res chain seq x y z
N MET A 1 11.92 -13.50 16.54
CA MET A 1 11.71 -12.06 16.29
C MET A 1 11.57 -11.89 14.79
N GLY A 2 10.33 -11.78 14.30
CA GLY A 2 10.01 -11.77 12.86
C GLY A 2 10.09 -10.36 12.27
N CYS A 3 10.29 -10.26 10.96
CA CYS A 3 10.50 -9.01 10.22
C CYS A 3 9.22 -8.14 10.08
N GLY A 4 8.35 -8.04 11.10
CA GLY A 4 7.05 -7.35 11.03
C GLY A 4 5.94 -8.16 10.35
N PRO A 5 4.72 -7.62 10.24
CA PRO A 5 3.56 -8.32 9.67
C PRO A 5 3.72 -8.63 8.17
N SER A 6 3.16 -9.75 7.71
CA SER A 6 3.10 -10.11 6.28
C SER A 6 2.05 -9.29 5.51
N SER A 7 2.09 -9.33 4.18
CA SER A 7 0.99 -8.85 3.35
C SER A 7 -0.24 -9.77 3.50
N GLU A 8 -1.43 -9.23 3.31
CA GLU A 8 -2.70 -9.94 3.52
C GLU A 8 -3.70 -9.57 2.42
N ALA A 9 -4.49 -10.54 1.96
CA ALA A 9 -5.58 -10.32 1.02
C ALA A 9 -6.82 -11.10 1.44
N ASN A 10 -7.96 -10.41 1.44
CA ASN A 10 -9.28 -10.99 1.65
C ASN A 10 -10.33 -10.19 0.86
N GLU A 11 -11.59 -10.61 0.92
CA GLU A 11 -12.68 -9.97 0.17
C GLU A 11 -12.95 -8.52 0.55
N GLN A 12 -12.47 -8.03 1.70
CA GLN A 12 -12.71 -6.65 2.15
C GLN A 12 -11.55 -5.71 1.80
N PHE A 13 -10.31 -6.22 1.83
CA PHE A 13 -9.13 -5.41 1.57
C PHE A 13 -7.94 -6.26 1.09
N VAL A 14 -6.99 -5.57 0.45
CA VAL A 14 -5.64 -6.07 0.20
C VAL A 14 -4.65 -5.15 0.90
N ARG A 15 -3.83 -5.69 1.79
CA ARG A 15 -2.75 -4.99 2.49
C ARG A 15 -1.42 -5.49 1.98
N LEU A 16 -0.66 -4.61 1.35
CA LEU A 16 0.68 -4.88 0.85
C LEU A 16 1.70 -4.25 1.77
N VAL A 17 2.62 -5.08 2.26
CA VAL A 17 3.71 -4.65 3.15
C VAL A 17 5.01 -4.69 2.38
N PHE A 18 5.62 -3.53 2.20
CA PHE A 18 6.91 -3.34 1.55
C PHE A 18 7.96 -3.00 2.60
N THR A 19 9.15 -3.57 2.49
CA THR A 19 10.29 -3.18 3.32
C THR A 19 11.46 -2.76 2.45
N THR A 20 12.10 -1.66 2.83
CA THR A 20 13.25 -1.14 2.10
C THR A 20 14.46 -2.02 2.31
N GLN A 21 15.33 -2.13 1.32
CA GLN A 21 16.57 -2.89 1.46
C GLN A 21 17.48 -2.23 2.51
N PRO A 22 17.86 -2.94 3.60
CA PRO A 22 18.85 -2.42 4.54
C PRO A 22 20.24 -2.40 3.88
N LEU A 23 21.14 -1.60 4.46
CA LEU A 23 22.51 -1.41 3.98
C LEU A 23 23.44 -2.63 4.10
N THR A 24 22.99 -3.70 4.75
CA THR A 24 23.79 -4.90 4.98
C THR A 24 23.12 -6.12 4.39
N GLU A 25 23.92 -7.12 3.98
CA GLU A 25 23.49 -8.39 3.37
C GLU A 25 22.61 -9.27 4.28
N CYS A 26 22.21 -8.77 5.46
CA CYS A 26 21.31 -9.49 6.34
C CYS A 26 19.91 -9.52 5.69
N MET A 27 19.50 -10.73 5.30
CA MET A 27 18.28 -11.05 4.56
C MET A 27 16.98 -10.86 5.38
N CYS A 28 16.82 -9.73 6.08
CA CYS A 28 15.53 -9.37 6.66
C CYS A 28 14.58 -8.92 5.53
N CYS A 29 14.11 -9.92 4.76
CA CYS A 29 13.02 -9.91 3.76
C CYS A 29 12.76 -8.58 3.01
N PRO A 30 13.75 -7.96 2.35
CA PRO A 30 13.50 -6.75 1.59
C PRO A 30 12.53 -7.00 0.43
N GLY A 31 11.74 -6.00 0.08
CA GLY A 31 10.74 -6.13 -0.98
C GLY A 31 9.31 -6.20 -0.46
N LEU A 32 8.41 -6.59 -1.36
CA LEU A 32 7.05 -6.96 -1.00
C LEU A 32 7.08 -8.26 -0.18
N LYS A 33 6.54 -8.21 1.03
CA LYS A 33 6.35 -9.40 1.84
C LYS A 33 5.30 -10.31 1.23
N GLN A 34 5.46 -11.62 1.43
CA GLN A 34 4.51 -12.64 1.01
C GLN A 34 3.07 -12.22 1.34
N VAL A 35 2.19 -12.34 0.35
CA VAL A 35 0.76 -12.11 0.49
C VAL A 35 0.11 -13.38 0.98
N ASN A 36 -0.46 -13.32 2.17
CA ASN A 36 -1.29 -14.39 2.72
C ASN A 36 -2.74 -14.19 2.31
N GLY A 37 -3.42 -15.27 1.93
CA GLY A 37 -4.80 -15.21 1.43
C GLY A 37 -4.87 -15.16 -0.09
N MET A 38 -6.08 -14.97 -0.62
CA MET A 38 -6.35 -14.91 -2.05
C MET A 38 -6.61 -13.47 -2.47
N ILE A 39 -6.05 -13.06 -3.60
CA ILE A 39 -6.37 -11.77 -4.20
C ILE A 39 -7.86 -11.79 -4.57
N PRO A 40 -8.65 -10.84 -4.05
CA PRO A 40 -10.09 -10.85 -4.22
C PRO A 40 -10.50 -10.47 -5.65
N SER A 41 -11.67 -10.96 -6.07
CA SER A 41 -12.17 -10.81 -7.45
C SER A 41 -12.38 -9.36 -7.91
N TRP A 42 -12.64 -8.44 -6.98
CA TRP A 42 -12.78 -7.01 -7.26
C TRP A 42 -11.45 -6.31 -7.59
N LEU A 43 -10.32 -7.00 -7.40
CA LEU A 43 -8.98 -6.56 -7.79
C LEU A 43 -8.45 -7.43 -8.94
N PRO A 44 -8.78 -7.12 -10.20
CA PRO A 44 -8.30 -7.88 -11.34
C PRO A 44 -6.77 -7.94 -11.38
N GLN A 45 -6.23 -9.03 -11.90
CA GLN A 45 -4.79 -9.26 -11.99
C GLN A 45 -4.03 -8.10 -12.69
N ALA A 46 -4.65 -7.47 -13.70
CA ALA A 46 -4.07 -6.32 -14.38
C ALA A 46 -3.91 -5.11 -13.45
N SER A 47 -4.96 -4.75 -12.69
CA SER A 47 -4.89 -3.68 -11.69
C SER A 47 -3.90 -4.02 -10.59
N TYR A 48 -3.91 -5.26 -10.10
CA TYR A 48 -2.96 -5.73 -9.09
C TYR A 48 -1.50 -5.58 -9.56
N SER A 49 -1.20 -6.05 -10.77
CA SER A 49 0.14 -5.93 -11.37
C SER A 49 0.55 -4.46 -11.51
N ARG A 50 -0.38 -3.60 -11.95
CA ARG A 50 -0.14 -2.16 -12.07
C ARG A 50 0.14 -1.49 -10.72
N ILE A 51 -0.56 -1.90 -9.67
CA ILE A 51 -0.30 -1.43 -8.30
C ILE A 51 1.11 -1.79 -7.88
N LEU A 52 1.55 -3.03 -8.11
CA LEU A 52 2.90 -3.47 -7.76
C LEU A 52 3.98 -2.68 -8.49
N GLU A 53 3.78 -2.38 -9.78
CA GLU A 53 4.69 -1.53 -10.56
C GLU A 53 4.80 -0.11 -9.97
N ILE A 54 3.67 0.53 -9.67
CA ILE A 54 3.65 1.88 -9.09
C ILE A 54 4.28 1.89 -7.70
N CYS A 55 4.11 0.82 -6.92
CA CYS A 55 4.65 0.68 -5.56
C CYS A 55 6.13 0.26 -5.51
N ALA A 56 6.78 0.00 -6.65
CA ALA A 56 8.20 -0.38 -6.67
C ALA A 56 9.12 0.54 -5.83
N PRO A 57 8.90 1.87 -5.78
CA PRO A 57 9.69 2.76 -4.92
C PRO A 57 9.58 2.45 -3.41
N TYR A 58 8.49 1.86 -2.93
CA TYR A 58 8.29 1.56 -1.50
C TYR A 58 9.25 0.48 -0.96
N HIS A 59 9.91 -0.28 -1.82
CA HIS A 59 10.93 -1.24 -1.40
C HIS A 59 12.28 -0.99 -2.06
N ALA A 60 12.48 0.21 -2.61
CA ALA A 60 13.77 0.65 -3.10
C ALA A 60 14.78 0.73 -1.95
N TRP A 61 16.06 0.75 -2.32
CA TRP A 61 17.15 0.92 -1.36
C TRP A 61 17.13 2.35 -0.78
N ILE A 62 17.24 2.43 0.54
CA ILE A 62 17.33 3.71 1.26
C ILE A 62 18.57 3.69 2.13
N TYR A 63 19.40 4.73 2.01
CA TYR A 63 20.52 4.96 2.91
C TYR A 63 20.01 5.60 4.22
N CYS A 64 19.66 4.77 5.20
CA CYS A 64 19.23 5.24 6.51
C CYS A 64 19.94 4.48 7.63
N GLN A 65 20.32 5.22 8.67
CA GLN A 65 20.94 4.67 9.88
C GLN A 65 20.03 4.90 11.08
N MET A 66 20.33 4.19 12.16
CA MET A 66 19.66 4.33 13.45
C MET A 66 20.53 5.19 14.38
N ASP A 67 19.92 6.06 15.16
CA ASP A 67 20.61 6.78 16.23
C ASP A 67 20.88 5.87 17.44
N CYS A 68 21.53 6.42 18.48
CA CYS A 68 21.81 5.69 19.72
C CYS A 68 20.53 5.26 20.49
N CYS A 69 19.37 5.83 20.17
CA CYS A 69 18.09 5.60 20.84
C CYS A 69 17.18 4.63 20.08
N GLY A 70 17.55 4.21 18.87
CA GLY A 70 16.75 3.30 18.05
C GLY A 70 15.93 3.97 16.94
N SER A 71 16.00 5.29 16.81
CA SER A 71 15.22 6.08 15.85
C SER A 71 15.96 6.20 14.51
N PRO A 72 15.23 6.31 13.38
CA PRO A 72 15.88 6.60 12.10
C PRO A 72 16.47 8.02 12.11
N VAL A 73 17.69 8.17 11.60
CA VAL A 73 18.31 9.49 11.38
C VAL A 73 17.88 10.14 10.07
N CYS A 74 17.10 9.42 9.25
CA CYS A 74 16.52 9.91 8.01
C CYS A 74 15.00 10.01 8.15
N GLU A 75 14.38 10.91 7.38
CA GLU A 75 12.93 10.94 7.23
C GLU A 75 12.45 9.83 6.29
N ASN A 76 11.17 9.48 6.39
CA ASN A 76 10.53 8.62 5.40
C ASN A 76 10.43 9.38 4.07
N PRO A 77 10.97 8.85 2.95
CA PRO A 77 10.92 9.55 1.65
C PRO A 77 9.51 9.78 1.10
N PHE A 78 8.50 9.11 1.66
CA PHE A 78 7.10 9.23 1.25
C PHE A 78 6.22 10.01 2.23
N GLU A 79 6.79 10.68 3.23
CA GLU A 79 6.02 11.40 4.24
C GLU A 79 5.28 12.63 3.67
N GLN A 80 5.92 13.40 2.78
CA GLN A 80 5.36 14.65 2.26
C GLN A 80 4.65 14.48 0.90
N ALA A 81 5.37 14.01 -0.12
CA ALA A 81 4.85 14.00 -1.48
C ALA A 81 4.11 12.69 -1.84
N ASN A 82 4.57 11.57 -1.29
CA ASN A 82 4.12 10.20 -1.59
C ASN A 82 3.69 10.00 -3.06
N ALA A 83 4.62 10.24 -4.00
CA ALA A 83 4.32 10.18 -5.44
C ALA A 83 3.63 8.86 -5.87
N PRO A 84 4.03 7.67 -5.37
CA PRO A 84 3.32 6.42 -5.71
C PRO A 84 1.85 6.44 -5.30
N LEU A 85 1.53 6.91 -4.09
CA LEU A 85 0.14 6.99 -3.62
C LEU A 85 -0.70 7.94 -4.49
N GLN A 86 -0.12 9.07 -4.90
CA GLN A 86 -0.80 10.02 -5.78
C GLN A 86 -1.03 9.43 -7.18
N GLN A 87 -0.06 8.70 -7.71
CA GLN A 87 -0.19 8.01 -8.99
C GLN A 87 -1.26 6.90 -8.92
N LEU A 88 -1.32 6.11 -7.84
CA LEU A 88 -2.37 5.11 -7.62
C LEU A 88 -3.76 5.74 -7.62
N LYS A 89 -3.95 6.83 -6.85
CA LYS A 89 -5.23 7.55 -6.79
C LYS A 89 -5.66 8.11 -8.14
N LYS A 90 -4.69 8.53 -8.97
CA LYS A 90 -4.94 9.07 -10.31
C LYS A 90 -5.28 7.98 -11.33
N GLU A 91 -4.52 6.89 -11.36
CA GLU A 91 -4.66 5.84 -12.37
C GLU A 91 -5.75 4.83 -12.05
N LEU A 92 -6.04 4.60 -10.77
CA LEU A 92 -6.99 3.60 -10.31
C LEU A 92 -8.02 4.21 -9.33
N PRO A 93 -8.82 5.21 -9.77
CA PRO A 93 -9.73 5.95 -8.91
C PRO A 93 -10.90 5.10 -8.36
N SER A 94 -11.10 3.90 -8.91
CA SER A 94 -12.11 2.95 -8.44
C SER A 94 -11.73 2.22 -7.15
N TYR A 95 -10.56 2.48 -6.57
CA TYR A 95 -10.13 1.91 -5.29
C TYR A 95 -9.82 3.00 -4.27
N ASN A 96 -9.98 2.65 -3.00
CA ASN A 96 -9.55 3.46 -1.88
C ASN A 96 -8.16 2.99 -1.43
N PHE A 97 -7.23 3.93 -1.32
CA PHE A 97 -5.85 3.66 -0.91
C PHE A 97 -5.54 4.34 0.44
N GLY A 98 -5.13 3.53 1.42
CA GLY A 98 -4.54 3.97 2.67
C GLY A 98 -3.03 3.70 2.67
N PHE A 99 -2.24 4.61 3.23
CA PHE A 99 -0.80 4.45 3.34
C PHE A 99 -0.32 4.77 4.75
N SER A 100 0.57 3.94 5.28
CA SER A 100 1.33 4.23 6.49
C SER A 100 2.77 3.76 6.34
N ALA A 101 3.66 4.35 7.12
CA ALA A 101 5.05 3.96 7.18
C ALA A 101 5.50 3.86 8.63
N GLU A 102 6.32 2.87 8.93
CA GLU A 102 6.92 2.68 10.25
C GLU A 102 8.38 2.27 10.14
N TRP A 103 9.21 2.76 11.06
CA TRP A 103 10.58 2.30 11.20
C TRP A 103 10.58 1.04 12.07
N ILE A 104 11.15 -0.05 11.54
CA ILE A 104 11.16 -1.36 12.19
C ILE A 104 12.56 -1.95 12.23
N GLY A 105 12.76 -2.94 13.09
CA GLY A 105 14.02 -3.66 13.22
C GLY A 105 14.97 -3.04 14.26
N PHE A 106 16.20 -3.54 14.31
CA PHE A 106 17.22 -3.10 15.25
C PHE A 106 18.61 -3.17 14.61
N GLY A 107 19.50 -2.24 15.01
CA GLY A 107 20.88 -2.22 14.55
C GLY A 107 20.97 -2.05 13.03
N LYS A 108 21.81 -2.85 12.38
CA LYS A 108 22.04 -2.79 10.92
C LYS A 108 20.90 -3.35 10.07
N ASN A 109 19.89 -3.94 10.70
CA ASN A 109 18.74 -4.55 10.04
C ASN A 109 17.49 -3.67 10.11
N ALA A 110 17.59 -2.49 10.73
CA ALA A 110 16.50 -1.56 10.81
C ALA A 110 16.20 -0.94 9.43
N ASN A 111 14.93 -0.81 9.09
CA ASN A 111 14.48 -0.33 7.80
C ASN A 111 13.07 0.30 7.87
N TRP A 112 12.69 0.98 6.80
CA TRP A 112 11.33 1.47 6.64
C TRP A 112 10.42 0.35 6.14
N GLN A 113 9.32 0.15 6.85
CA GLN A 113 8.19 -0.64 6.38
C GLN A 113 7.10 0.31 5.88
N HIS A 114 6.71 0.15 4.63
CA HIS A 114 5.60 0.87 4.01
C HIS A 114 4.42 -0.08 3.86
N VAL A 115 3.25 0.35 4.31
CA VAL A 115 2.01 -0.44 4.26
C VAL A 115 1.03 0.30 3.36
N LEU A 116 0.64 -0.35 2.27
CA LEU A 116 -0.42 0.09 1.38
C LEU A 116 -1.66 -0.77 1.64
N GLU A 117 -2.75 -0.15 2.06
CA GLU A 117 -4.06 -0.80 2.16
C GLU A 117 -4.93 -0.38 0.97
N ILE A 118 -5.54 -1.36 0.33
CA ILE A 118 -6.36 -1.22 -0.87
C ILE A 118 -7.74 -1.77 -0.54
N ARG A 119 -8.76 -0.97 -0.78
CA ARG A 119 -10.17 -1.35 -0.60
C ARG A 119 -10.94 -1.08 -1.88
N PRO A 120 -12.04 -1.82 -2.15
CA PRO A 120 -12.93 -1.45 -3.24
C PRO A 120 -13.44 -0.02 -3.02
N GLY A 121 -13.44 0.78 -4.09
CA GLY A 121 -14.10 2.07 -4.09
C GLY A 121 -15.60 1.88 -4.05
N MET A 122 -16.32 2.76 -3.34
CA MET A 122 -17.76 2.86 -3.55
C MET A 122 -17.94 3.37 -4.98
N ALA A 123 -18.73 2.67 -5.81
CA ALA A 123 -19.00 3.08 -7.17
C ALA A 123 -19.51 4.54 -7.17
N VAL A 124 -18.70 5.46 -7.71
CA VAL A 124 -19.13 6.83 -7.98
C VAL A 124 -20.10 6.73 -9.16
N GLY A 125 -21.38 6.47 -8.88
CA GLY A 125 -22.36 6.25 -9.94
C GLY A 125 -23.71 5.61 -9.58
N GLN A 126 -23.97 5.20 -8.33
CA GLN A 126 -25.37 4.97 -7.93
C GLN A 126 -26.02 6.30 -7.54
N VAL A 127 -26.24 7.17 -8.54
CA VAL A 127 -27.46 7.98 -8.51
C VAL A 127 -28.57 6.96 -8.70
N VAL A 128 -29.22 6.57 -7.60
CA VAL A 128 -30.50 5.89 -7.68
C VAL A 128 -31.41 6.88 -8.41
N GLY A 129 -31.57 6.67 -9.72
CA GLY A 129 -32.60 7.30 -10.51
C GLY A 129 -33.92 6.87 -9.89
N ILE A 130 -34.44 7.68 -8.99
CA ILE A 130 -35.85 7.64 -8.66
C ILE A 130 -36.51 8.14 -9.94
N GLU A 131 -36.87 7.22 -10.83
CA GLU A 131 -37.82 7.51 -11.88
C GLU A 131 -39.06 8.06 -11.17
N ALA A 132 -39.27 9.38 -11.29
CA ALA A 132 -40.54 9.96 -10.93
C ALA A 132 -41.60 9.25 -11.80
N PRO A 133 -42.65 8.65 -11.22
CA PRO A 133 -43.68 8.03 -12.02
C PRO A 133 -44.30 9.11 -12.90
N ALA A 134 -44.35 8.83 -14.21
CA ALA A 134 -45.06 9.63 -15.17
C ALA A 134 -46.51 9.84 -14.69
N GLN A 135 -46.83 11.06 -14.24
CA GLN A 135 -48.22 11.46 -14.13
C GLN A 135 -48.72 11.74 -15.54
N GLY A 136 -49.49 10.78 -16.04
CA GLY A 136 -50.23 10.90 -17.28
C GLY A 136 -51.23 12.06 -17.23
N ASN A 137 -51.46 12.61 -18.41
CA ASN A 137 -52.49 13.59 -18.73
C ASN A 137 -53.85 13.28 -18.07
N MET A 138 -54.46 14.30 -17.47
CA MET A 138 -55.85 14.71 -17.74
C MET A 138 -55.96 16.22 -17.54
#